data_AF-A0A239Q2N8-F1
#
_entry.id   AF-A0A239Q2N8-F1
#
_cell.length_a   1.000
_cell.length_b   1.000
_cell.length_c   1.000
_cell.angle_alpha   90.00
_cell.angle_beta   90.00
_cell.angle_gamma   90.00
#
_symmetry.space_group_name_H-M   'P 1'
#
loop_
_entity.id
_entity.type
_entity.pdbx_description
1 polymer ?
#
loop_
_entity_poly.entity_id
_entity_poly.type
_entity_poly.pdbx_seq_one_letter_code
_entity_poly.pdbx_strand_id
1 'polypeptide(L)' 'MRGSIRCSDPLTMMCRVVDVARRMDLGFTRLEFQQQGNQGYALDFTLDDDNAQRVNTFVQRVGLYIDLAEETVDV' A
#
# COMPACT_ATOMS: atom_id res chain seq x y z
N MET A 1 8.93 -4.04 9.37
CA MET A 1 8.39 -5.23 8.62
C MET A 1 8.28 -4.91 7.12
N ARG A 2 8.53 -5.86 6.19
CA ARG A 2 8.53 -5.61 4.72
C ARG A 2 7.26 -6.14 4.04
N GLY A 3 6.74 -5.41 3.03
CA GLY A 3 5.62 -5.83 2.19
C GLY A 3 5.70 -5.28 0.76
N SER A 4 4.82 -5.77 -0.13
CA SER A 4 4.73 -5.37 -1.53
C SER A 4 3.26 -5.38 -1.98
N ILE A 5 2.85 -4.35 -2.72
CA ILE A 5 1.47 -4.17 -3.20
C ILE A 5 1.48 -3.91 -4.70
N ARG A 6 0.68 -4.66 -5.45
CA ARG A 6 0.53 -4.45 -6.90
C ARG A 6 -0.59 -3.47 -7.19
N CYS A 7 -0.40 -2.63 -8.20
CA CYS A 7 -1.39 -1.65 -8.64
C CYS A 7 -1.24 -1.29 -10.12
N SER A 8 -2.32 -0.78 -10.70
CA SER A 8 -2.36 -0.20 -12.05
C SER A 8 -2.16 1.32 -12.05
N ASP A 9 -2.57 2.01 -10.97
CA ASP A 9 -2.33 3.45 -10.75
C ASP A 9 -1.31 3.68 -9.60
N PRO A 10 -0.06 4.05 -9.94
CA PRO A 10 1.01 4.35 -8.99
C PRO A 10 0.70 5.41 -7.94
N LEU A 11 0.16 6.54 -8.40
CA LEU A 11 0.12 7.76 -7.62
C LEU A 11 -1.02 7.67 -6.63
N THR A 12 -2.17 7.17 -7.08
CA THR A 12 -3.29 6.87 -6.20
C THR A 12 -2.88 5.86 -5.15
N MET A 13 -2.17 4.79 -5.54
CA MET A 13 -1.72 3.77 -4.58
C MET A 13 -0.79 4.35 -3.52
N MET A 14 0.22 5.12 -3.94
CA MET A 14 1.17 5.74 -3.03
C MET A 14 0.49 6.69 -2.05
N CYS A 15 -0.42 7.54 -2.53
CA CYS A 15 -1.20 8.45 -1.68
C CYS A 15 -2.01 7.69 -0.63
N ARG A 16 -2.68 6.60 -1.02
CA ARG A 16 -3.47 5.77 -0.09
C ARG A 16 -2.60 5.10 0.97
N VAL A 17 -1.50 4.50 0.55
CA VAL A 17 -0.54 3.83 1.44
C VAL A 17 0.03 4.81 2.47
N VAL A 18 0.43 6.00 2.03
CA VAL A 18 0.94 7.06 2.92
C VAL A 18 -0.15 7.55 3.88
N ASP A 19 -1.37 7.77 3.40
CA ASP A 19 -2.48 8.24 4.24
C ASP A 19 -2.89 7.19 5.30
N VAL A 20 -2.93 5.91 4.94
CA VAL A 20 -3.20 4.82 5.90
C VAL A 20 -2.11 4.73 6.95
N ALA A 21 -0.82 4.76 6.55
CA ALA A 21 0.29 4.76 7.50
C ALA A 21 0.22 5.96 8.45
N ARG A 22 -0.04 7.16 7.92
CA ARG A 22 -0.19 8.38 8.72
C ARG A 22 -1.33 8.30 9.73
N ARG A 23 -2.50 7.78 9.33
CA ARG A 23 -3.66 7.60 10.22
C ARG A 23 -3.43 6.55 11.31
N MET A 24 -2.47 5.65 11.08
CA MET A 24 -2.08 4.60 12.02
C MET A 24 -0.84 4.96 12.84
N ASP A 25 -0.31 6.17 12.67
CA ASP A 25 0.96 6.61 13.27
C ASP A 25 2.09 5.60 13.00
N LEU A 26 2.24 5.21 11.74
CA LEU A 26 3.28 4.29 11.25
C LEU A 26 4.27 5.05 10.36
N GLY A 27 5.56 4.82 10.61
CA GLY A 27 6.66 5.31 9.77
C GLY A 27 7.07 4.30 8.69
N PHE A 28 7.67 4.80 7.61
CA PHE A 28 8.35 3.98 6.61
C PHE A 28 9.87 4.12 6.76
N THR A 29 10.58 3.01 6.83
CA THR A 29 12.04 2.98 6.62
C THR A 29 12.40 2.86 5.14
N ARG A 30 11.49 2.33 4.33
CA ARG A 30 11.63 2.23 2.87
C ARG A 30 10.25 2.33 2.22
N LEU A 31 10.16 3.09 1.14
CA LEU A 31 8.99 3.15 0.28
C LEU A 31 9.49 3.33 -1.16
N GLU A 32 9.31 2.32 -1.98
CA GLU A 32 9.85 2.27 -3.34
C GLU A 32 8.81 1.81 -4.34
N PHE A 33 8.82 2.47 -5.48
CA PHE A 33 7.93 2.16 -6.57
C PHE A 33 8.71 1.50 -7.70
N GLN A 34 8.23 0.35 -8.17
CA GLN A 34 8.85 -0.41 -9.24
C GLN A 34 7.82 -0.72 -10.32
N GLN A 35 8.17 -0.43 -11.58
CA GLN A 35 7.38 -0.87 -12.71
C GLN A 35 7.61 -2.38 -12.94
N GLN A 36 6.53 -3.15 -12.96
CA GLN A 36 6.54 -4.57 -13.26
C GLN A 36 5.95 -4.81 -14.67
N GLY A 37 6.84 -4.79 -15.66
CA GLY A 37 6.47 -5.01 -17.06
C GLY A 37 5.73 -3.83 -17.70
N ASN A 38 4.91 -4.11 -18.71
CA ASN A 38 4.32 -3.06 -19.55
C ASN A 38 3.12 -2.33 -18.92
N GLN A 39 2.45 -2.91 -17.92
CA GLN A 39 1.19 -2.36 -17.38
C GLN A 39 1.01 -2.53 -15.86
N GLY A 40 1.93 -3.21 -15.18
CA GLY A 40 1.85 -3.43 -13.74
C GLY A 40 2.84 -2.56 -12.99
N TYR A 41 2.47 -2.16 -11.79
CA TYR A 41 3.39 -1.54 -10.86
C TYR A 41 3.34 -2.23 -9.50
N ALA A 42 4.46 -2.17 -8.78
CA ALA A 42 4.58 -2.66 -7.43
C ALA A 42 5.11 -1.55 -6.52
N LEU A 43 4.45 -1.35 -5.39
CA LEU A 43 4.92 -0.52 -4.29
C LEU A 43 5.50 -1.44 -3.22
N ASP A 44 6.81 -1.43 -3.10
CA ASP A 44 7.55 -2.11 -2.04
C ASP A 44 7.70 -1.17 -0.84
N PHE A 45 7.46 -1.67 0.36
CA PHE A 45 7.58 -0.87 1.57
C PHE A 45 8.20 -1.66 2.72
N THR A 46 8.85 -0.93 3.62
CA THR A 46 9.25 -1.41 4.93
C THR A 46 8.75 -0.42 5.98
N LEU A 47 7.95 -0.91 6.92
CA LEU A 47 7.48 -0.13 8.07
C LEU A 47 8.50 -0.13 9.20
N ASP A 48 8.63 1.03 9.84
CA ASP A 48 9.35 1.24 11.11
C ASP A 48 8.46 0.88 12.30
N ASP A 49 7.99 -0.38 12.33
CA ASP A 49 7.15 -0.90 13.41
C ASP A 49 7.45 -2.41 13.55
N ASP A 50 7.60 -2.87 14.78
CA ASP A 50 7.88 -4.24 15.19
C ASP A 50 6.64 -4.98 15.71
N ASN A 51 5.52 -4.26 15.90
CA ASN A 51 4.24 -4.82 16.30
C ASN A 51 3.53 -5.45 15.09
N ALA A 52 3.65 -6.77 14.99
CA ALA A 52 3.04 -7.56 13.92
C ALA A 52 1.52 -7.32 13.76
N GLN A 53 0.79 -7.06 14.84
CA GLN A 53 -0.65 -6.80 14.77
C GLN A 53 -0.96 -5.46 14.09
N ARG A 54 -0.17 -4.41 14.39
CA ARG A 54 -0.31 -3.10 13.73
C ARG A 54 0.04 -3.20 12.25
N VAL A 55 1.10 -3.93 11.92
CA VAL A 55 1.48 -4.13 10.51
C VAL A 55 0.42 -4.93 9.76
N ASN A 56 -0.12 -6.01 10.34
CA ASN A 56 -1.20 -6.77 9.72
C ASN A 56 -2.44 -5.89 9.49
N THR A 57 -2.79 -5.06 10.47
CA THR A 57 -3.90 -4.10 10.35
C THR A 57 -3.65 -3.09 9.22
N PHE A 58 -2.41 -2.62 9.06
CA PHE A 58 -2.04 -1.73 7.98
C PHE A 58 -2.22 -2.39 6.62
N VAL A 59 -1.70 -3.61 6.43
CA VAL A 59 -1.82 -4.36 5.17
C VAL A 59 -3.29 -4.60 4.83
N GLN A 60 -4.11 -5.02 5.80
CA GLN A 60 -5.54 -5.22 5.61
C GLN A 60 -6.26 -3.94 5.18
N ARG A 61 -5.97 -2.80 5.82
CA ARG A 61 -6.59 -1.52 5.46
C ARG A 61 -6.22 -1.07 4.06
N VAL A 62 -4.96 -1.25 3.65
CA VAL A 62 -4.56 -0.94 2.28
C VAL A 62 -5.25 -1.88 1.30
N GLY A 63 -5.32 -3.19 1.57
CA GLY A 63 -6.04 -4.15 0.74
C GLY A 63 -7.51 -3.76 0.50
N LEU A 64 -8.22 -3.40 1.56
CA LEU A 64 -9.61 -2.93 1.45
C LEU A 64 -9.78 -1.69 0.55
N TYR A 65 -8.79 -0.79 0.52
CA TYR A 65 -8.84 0.37 -0.37
C TYR A 65 -8.62 -0.01 -1.83
N ILE A 66 -7.85 -1.07 -2.10
CA ILE A 66 -7.62 -1.60 -3.45
C ILE A 66 -8.91 -2.23 -3.96
N ASP A 67 -9.48 -3.12 -3.17
CA ASP A 67 -10.71 -3.83 -3.52
C ASP A 67 -11.85 -2.84 -3.80
N LEU A 68 -12.02 -1.84 -2.93
CA LEU A 68 -13.04 -0.80 -3.13
C LEU A 68 -12.80 0.03 -4.39
N ALA A 69 -11.53 0.33 -4.71
CA ALA A 69 -11.18 1.09 -5.91
C ALA A 69 -11.42 0.30 -7.19
N GLU A 70 -11.26 -1.03 -7.18
CA GLU A 70 -11.60 -1.89 -8.31
C GLU A 70 -13.11 -2.00 -8.50
N GLU A 71 -13.89 -2.12 -7.41
CA GLU A 71 -15.37 -2.16 -7.48
C GLU A 71 -16.00 -0.86 -8.01
N THR A 72 -15.33 0.30 -7.84
CA THR A 72 -15.90 1.59 -8.28
C THR A 72 -15.69 1.90 -9.76
N VAL A 73 -14.89 1.11 -10.49
CA VAL A 73 -14.63 1.33 -11.93
C VAL A 73 -15.70 0.67 -12.81
N ASP A 74 -16.59 -0.13 -12.23
CA ASP A 74 -17.63 -0.93 -12.93
C ASP A 74 -19.01 -0.22 -13.08
N VAL A 75 -19.05 1.12 -13.21
CA VAL A 75 -20.31 1.88 -13.41
C VAL A 75 -20.26 2.86 -14.59
#